data_AF-A0A7C5VGG1-F1
#
_entry.id   AF-A0A7C5VGG1-F1
#
_cell.length_a   1.000
_cell.length_b   1.000
_cell.length_c   1.000
_cell.angle_alpha   90.00
_cell.angle_beta   90.00
_cell.angle_gamma   90.00
#
_symmetry.space_group_name_H-M   'P 1'
#
loop_
_entity.id
_entity.type
_entity.pdbx_description
1 polymer ?
#
loop_
_entity_poly.entity_id
_entity_poly.type
_entity_poly.pdbx_seq_one_letter_code
_entity_poly.pdbx_strand_id
1 'polypeptide(L)'
;DCVRLDSLLKNLGISEVDLLKIDVEGAELEVLKGISKYLRSKKVKNIIVEIFPERLNQVIKYMKKFNYRIERIENENYLFRY
;
A
#
# COMPACT_ATOMS: atom_id res chain seq x y z
N ASP A 1 -13.29 1.40 15.72
CA ASP A 1 -13.27 2.48 14.72
C ASP A 1 -12.10 2.33 13.77
N CYS A 2 -12.30 2.71 12.50
CA CYS A 2 -11.27 2.68 11.46
C CYS A 2 -11.15 4.08 10.83
N VAL A 3 -9.94 4.50 10.49
CA VAL A 3 -9.67 5.77 9.81
C VAL A 3 -8.97 5.51 8.47
N ARG A 4 -9.20 6.39 7.48
CA ARG A 4 -8.45 6.32 6.23
C ARG A 4 -7.01 6.78 6.45
N LEU A 5 -6.06 6.00 5.95
CA LEU A 5 -4.64 6.33 6.08
C LEU A 5 -4.28 7.68 5.43
N ASP A 6 -4.86 8.02 4.26
CA ASP A 6 -4.66 9.33 3.63
C ASP A 6 -5.06 10.51 4.54
N SER A 7 -6.10 10.32 5.33
CA SER A 7 -6.65 11.34 6.23
C SER A 7 -5.79 11.47 7.48
N LEU A 8 -5.31 10.36 8.02
CA LEU A 8 -4.35 10.34 9.12
C LEU A 8 -3.04 11.04 8.74
N LEU A 9 -2.44 10.68 7.60
CA LEU A 9 -1.19 11.29 7.13
C LEU A 9 -1.35 12.81 6.94
N LYS A 10 -2.48 13.25 6.38
CA LYS A 10 -2.80 14.68 6.25
C LYS A 10 -2.86 15.37 7.61
N ASN A 11 -3.53 14.77 8.60
CA ASN A 11 -3.66 15.35 9.95
C ASN A 11 -2.32 15.42 10.68
N LEU A 12 -1.41 14.47 10.41
CA LEU A 12 -0.05 14.47 10.94
C LEU A 12 0.90 15.40 10.17
N GLY A 13 0.45 16.09 9.12
CA GLY A 13 1.29 16.94 8.28
C GLY A 13 2.29 16.16 7.40
N ILE A 14 2.09 14.86 7.23
CA ILE A 14 2.98 13.99 6.44
C ILE A 14 2.60 14.11 4.96
N SER A 15 3.45 14.79 4.20
CA SER A 15 3.25 15.04 2.76
C SER A 15 3.74 13.91 1.87
N GLU A 16 4.76 13.16 2.31
CA GLU A 16 5.42 12.07 1.59
C GLU A 16 5.84 10.96 2.56
N VAL A 17 5.95 9.73 2.04
CA VAL A 17 6.35 8.53 2.78
C VAL A 17 7.40 7.79 1.96
N ASP A 18 8.61 7.63 2.51
CA ASP A 18 9.68 6.89 1.83
C ASP A 18 9.43 5.37 1.86
N LEU A 19 8.89 4.86 2.98
CA LEU A 19 8.56 3.46 3.18
C LEU A 19 7.26 3.31 3.98
N LEU A 20 6.33 2.52 3.45
CA LEU A 20 5.11 2.10 4.12
C LEU A 20 5.10 0.58 4.30
N LYS A 21 5.12 0.08 5.54
CA LYS A 21 4.84 -1.33 5.84
C LYS A 21 3.34 -1.51 6.09
N ILE A 22 2.73 -2.52 5.49
CA ILE A 22 1.33 -2.92 5.68
C ILE A 22 1.29 -4.39 6.06
N ASP A 23 0.79 -4.65 7.26
CA ASP A 23 0.70 -5.97 7.87
C ASP A 23 -0.52 -5.88 8.81
N VAL A 24 -1.69 -6.22 8.26
CA VAL A 24 -3.00 -5.92 8.87
C VAL A 24 -3.95 -7.12 8.79
N GLU A 25 -3.39 -8.33 8.67
CA GLU A 25 -4.08 -9.62 8.77
C GLU A 25 -5.35 -9.71 7.90
N GLY A 26 -5.24 -9.38 6.61
CA GLY A 26 -6.27 -9.57 5.60
C GLY A 26 -7.00 -8.31 5.13
N ALA A 27 -6.67 -7.14 5.69
CA ALA A 27 -7.23 -5.83 5.31
C ALA A 27 -6.28 -4.98 4.43
N GLU A 28 -5.29 -5.60 3.77
CA GLU A 28 -4.22 -4.89 3.06
C GLU A 28 -4.79 -4.06 1.90
N LEU A 29 -5.73 -4.62 1.15
CA LEU A 29 -6.34 -3.95 0.01
C LEU A 29 -7.16 -2.73 0.46
N GLU A 30 -7.79 -2.79 1.62
CA GLU A 30 -8.56 -1.72 2.25
C GLU A 30 -7.62 -0.58 2.67
N VAL A 31 -6.47 -0.90 3.28
CA VAL A 31 -5.42 0.09 3.59
C VAL A 31 -4.92 0.77 2.33
N LEU A 32 -4.59 0.00 1.27
CA LEU A 32 -4.14 0.54 -0.01
C LEU A 32 -5.19 1.45 -0.66
N LYS A 33 -6.48 1.10 -0.59
CA LYS A 33 -7.59 1.98 -1.01
C LYS A 33 -7.67 3.25 -0.16
N GLY A 34 -7.43 3.13 1.15
CA GLY A 34 -7.39 4.21 2.12
C GLY A 34 -6.27 5.23 1.89
N ILE A 35 -5.21 4.88 1.15
CA ILE A 35 -4.09 5.78 0.80
C ILE A 35 -4.03 6.13 -0.70
N SER A 36 -5.06 5.79 -1.48
CA SER A 36 -5.10 5.95 -2.94
C SER A 36 -4.72 7.33 -3.49
N LYS A 37 -4.97 8.42 -2.75
CA LYS A 37 -4.56 9.78 -3.15
C LYS A 37 -3.04 9.92 -3.18
N TYR A 38 -2.35 9.43 -2.15
CA TYR A 38 -0.88 9.46 -2.09
C TYR A 38 -0.26 8.50 -3.09
N LEU A 39 -0.88 7.34 -3.35
CA LEU A 39 -0.44 6.41 -4.39
C LEU A 39 -0.48 7.06 -5.77
N ARG A 40 -1.59 7.74 -6.10
CA ARG A 40 -1.79 8.43 -7.40
C ARG A 40 -0.83 9.59 -7.58
N SER A 41 -0.59 10.37 -6.53
CA SER A 41 0.34 11.51 -6.54
C SER A 41 1.81 11.11 -6.37
N LYS A 42 2.15 9.82 -6.36
CA LYS A 42 3.52 9.32 -6.17
C LYS A 42 4.18 9.91 -4.90
N LYS A 43 3.45 9.83 -3.79
CA LYS A 43 3.87 10.29 -2.45
C LYS A 43 4.23 9.16 -1.49
N VAL A 44 4.24 7.90 -1.95
CA VAL A 44 4.64 6.73 -1.16
C VAL A 44 5.64 5.90 -1.95
N LYS A 45 6.94 6.15 -1.78
CA LYS A 45 7.96 5.62 -2.71
C LYS A 45 8.02 4.09 -2.71
N ASN A 46 8.06 3.50 -1.52
CA ASN A 46 8.15 2.05 -1.33
C ASN A 46 7.04 1.55 -0.41
N ILE A 47 6.46 0.40 -0.74
CA ILE A 47 5.43 -0.23 0.10
C ILE A 47 5.78 -1.71 0.26
N ILE A 48 5.93 -2.16 1.50
CA ILE A 48 6.04 -3.58 1.82
C ILE A 48 4.68 -4.02 2.34
N VAL A 49 4.11 -5.05 1.74
CA VAL A 49 2.80 -5.58 2.11
C VAL A 49 2.90 -7.09 2.30
N GLU A 50 2.43 -7.60 3.44
CA GLU A 50 2.21 -9.03 3.65
C GLU A 50 0.87 -9.43 3.04
N ILE A 51 0.87 -10.23 1.98
CA ILE A 51 -0.34 -10.56 1.22
C ILE A 51 -0.52 -12.06 1.13
N PHE A 52 -1.60 -12.57 1.73
CA PHE A 52 -1.96 -13.98 1.55
C PHE A 52 -2.20 -14.35 0.08
N PRO A 53 -1.81 -15.57 -0.36
CA PRO A 53 -1.86 -15.98 -1.77
C PRO A 53 -3.21 -15.76 -2.47
N GLU A 54 -4.31 -15.98 -1.77
CA GLU A 54 -5.68 -15.84 -2.29
C GLU A 54 -6.06 -14.38 -2.59
N ARG A 55 -5.37 -13.39 -2.00
CA ARG A 55 -5.60 -11.95 -2.21
C ARG A 55 -4.60 -11.31 -3.17
N LEU A 56 -3.49 -11.97 -3.44
CA LEU A 56 -2.37 -11.45 -4.24
C LEU A 56 -2.82 -10.84 -5.58
N ASN A 57 -3.63 -11.58 -6.34
CA ASN A 57 -4.11 -11.12 -7.65
C ASN A 57 -4.93 -9.82 -7.57
N GLN A 58 -5.74 -9.66 -6.52
CA GLN A 58 -6.57 -8.47 -6.34
C GLN A 58 -5.71 -7.26 -5.98
N VAL A 59 -4.72 -7.45 -5.10
CA VAL A 59 -3.77 -6.40 -4.71
C VAL A 59 -2.92 -5.96 -5.90
N ILE A 60 -2.34 -6.91 -6.65
CA ILE A 60 -1.57 -6.61 -7.87
C ILE A 60 -2.41 -5.82 -8.87
N LYS A 61 -3.63 -6.27 -9.16
CA LYS A 61 -4.54 -5.59 -10.10
C LYS A 61 -4.86 -4.17 -9.65
N TYR A 62 -5.00 -3.95 -8.34
CA TYR A 62 -5.22 -2.62 -7.80
C TYR A 62 -3.98 -1.72 -7.94
N MET A 63 -2.81 -2.22 -7.52
CA MET A 63 -1.55 -1.47 -7.53
C MET A 63 -1.05 -1.12 -8.94
N LYS A 64 -1.34 -1.97 -9.94
CA LYS A 64 -1.08 -1.68 -11.36
C LYS A 64 -1.75 -0.39 -11.84
N LYS A 65 -2.91 -0.01 -11.31
CA LYS A 65 -3.61 1.26 -11.66
C LYS A 65 -2.82 2.51 -11.31
N PHE A 66 -1.85 2.37 -10.39
CA PHE A 66 -0.99 3.46 -9.93
C PHE A 66 0.42 3.32 -10.49
N ASN A 67 0.68 2.43 -11.44
CA ASN A 67 2.01 2.18 -12.02
C ASN A 67 3.07 1.83 -10.96
N TYR A 68 2.73 0.97 -10.01
CA TYR A 68 3.73 0.34 -9.14
C TYR A 68 4.12 -1.03 -9.74
N ARG A 69 5.42 -1.31 -9.73
CA ARG A 69 6.02 -2.61 -9.98
C ARG A 69 6.00 -3.41 -8.69
N ILE A 70 5.95 -4.73 -8.80
CA ILE A 70 5.93 -5.65 -7.66
C ILE A 70 7.13 -6.59 -7.73
N GLU A 71 7.70 -6.88 -6.56
CA GLU A 71 8.70 -7.93 -6.35
C GLU A 71 8.37 -8.67 -5.07
N ARG A 72 8.52 -9.99 -5.06
CA ARG A 72 8.42 -10.78 -3.83
C ARG A 72 9.77 -10.68 -3.11
N ILE A 73 9.77 -10.32 -1.83
CA ILE A 73 11.00 -10.25 -1.04
C ILE A 73 11.22 -11.57 -0.30
N GLU A 74 10.28 -11.93 0.58
CA GLU A 74 10.37 -13.11 1.46
C GLU A 74 8.97 -13.55 1.90
N ASN A 75 8.70 -14.86 1.93
CA ASN A 75 7.40 -15.40 2.36
C ASN A 75 6.24 -14.69 1.66
N GLU A 76 5.23 -14.23 2.38
CA GLU A 76 4.10 -13.47 1.82
C GLU A 76 4.37 -11.95 1.75
N ASN A 77 5.63 -11.50 1.89
CA ASN A 77 5.99 -10.09 1.78
C ASN A 77 6.34 -9.69 0.35
N TYR A 78 5.66 -8.66 -0.14
CA TYR A 78 5.85 -8.10 -1.47
C TYR A 78 6.22 -6.61 -1.38
N LEU A 79 7.20 -6.20 -2.18
CA LEU A 79 7.59 -4.82 -2.39
C LEU A 79 6.87 -4.24 -3.60
N PHE A 80 6.15 -3.14 -3.40
CA PHE A 80 5.70 -2.25 -4.45
C PHE A 80 6.57 -0.99 -4.52
N ARG A 81 7.02 -0.65 -5.74
CA ARG A 81 7.82 0.56 -6.03
C ARG A 81 7.46 1.13 -7.41
N TYR A 82 7.73 2.39 -7.70
CA TYR A 82 7.47 3.00 -9.03
C TYR A 82 8.65 3.74 -9.62
#